data_AF-A0A0N4ZGZ6-F1
#
_entry.id   AF-A0A0N4ZGZ6-F1
#
_cell.length_a   1.000
_cell.length_b   1.000
_cell.length_c   1.000
_cell.angle_alpha   90.00
_cell.angle_beta   90.00
_cell.angle_gamma   90.00
#
_symmetry.space_group_name_H-M   'P 1'
#
loop_
_entity.id
_entity.type
_entity.pdbx_description
1 polymer ?
#
loop_
_entity_poly.entity_id
_entity_poly.type
_entity_poly.pdbx_seq_one_letter_code
_entity_poly.pdbx_strand_id
1 'polypeptide(L)'
;MKFVLALTAFVAMIAAVYSQGGTMSACQICCHIVGHAEHHFHKQTPENQLLHELTRECLRLGHQNQQDGQVCLQQVHKFIDTIYKDFEAGSTTVKVCTDMGDCTSTDVCVAPAFPTGAPPS
;
A
#
# COMPACT_ATOMS: atom_id res chain seq x y z
N MET A 1 -23.06 33.87 28.41
CA MET A 1 -23.85 33.09 27.41
C MET A 1 -23.27 33.18 26.00
N LYS A 2 -22.96 34.37 25.45
CA LYS A 2 -22.33 34.53 24.12
C LYS A 2 -20.98 33.81 23.95
N PHE A 3 -20.12 33.87 24.98
CA PHE A 3 -18.79 33.23 24.96
C PHE A 3 -18.86 31.69 25.03
N VAL A 4 -19.91 31.13 25.64
CA VAL A 4 -20.10 29.66 25.72
C VAL A 4 -20.47 29.09 24.34
N LEU A 5 -21.32 29.80 23.59
CA LEU A 5 -21.69 29.42 22.22
C LEU A 5 -20.51 29.50 21.24
N ALA A 6 -19.63 30.48 21.42
CA ALA A 6 -18.41 30.62 20.62
C ALA A 6 -17.40 29.48 20.88
N LEU A 7 -17.25 29.07 22.15
CA LEU A 7 -16.36 27.97 22.53
C LEU A 7 -16.86 26.61 22.00
N THR A 8 -18.17 26.35 22.05
CA THR A 8 -18.74 25.10 21.52
C THR A 8 -18.60 24.99 20.00
N ALA A 9 -18.73 26.11 19.28
CA ALA A 9 -18.52 26.15 17.82
C ALA A 9 -17.05 25.88 17.45
N PHE A 10 -16.12 26.35 18.26
CA PHE A 10 -14.68 26.13 18.03
C PHE A 10 -14.30 24.67 18.24
N VAL A 11 -14.80 24.02 19.30
CA VAL A 11 -14.55 22.58 19.60
C VAL A 11 -15.12 21.67 18.51
N ALA A 12 -16.30 21.98 17.96
CA ALA A 12 -16.90 21.21 16.88
C ALA A 12 -16.08 21.27 15.57
N MET A 13 -15.44 22.39 15.28
CA MET A 13 -14.55 22.50 14.11
C MET A 13 -13.28 21.68 14.26
N ILE A 14 -12.71 21.56 15.46
CA ILE A 14 -11.49 20.75 15.65
C ILE A 14 -11.80 19.26 15.46
N ALA A 15 -12.97 18.79 15.91
CA ALA A 15 -13.38 17.39 15.76
C ALA A 15 -13.43 16.91 14.29
N ALA A 16 -13.85 17.77 13.34
CA ALA A 16 -13.91 17.43 11.92
C ALA A 16 -12.53 17.35 11.24
N VAL A 17 -11.50 17.94 11.84
CA VAL A 17 -10.11 17.91 11.33
C VAL A 17 -9.40 16.62 11.75
N TYR A 18 -9.75 16.02 12.88
CA TYR A 18 -9.07 14.81 13.39
C TYR A 18 -9.41 13.51 12.66
N SER A 19 -10.45 13.48 11.82
CA SER A 19 -10.96 12.25 11.18
C SER A 19 -10.25 11.81 9.90
N GLN A 20 -9.13 12.44 9.50
CA GLN A 20 -8.49 12.17 8.20
C GLN A 20 -7.33 11.15 8.21
N GLY A 21 -7.03 10.49 9.34
CA GLY A 21 -5.99 9.45 9.44
C GLY A 21 -6.58 8.04 9.42
N GLY A 22 -7.02 7.55 8.26
CA GLY A 22 -7.48 6.16 8.12
C GLY A 22 -6.31 5.19 7.91
N THR A 23 -6.35 4.03 8.57
CA THR A 23 -5.47 2.88 8.28
C THR A 23 -5.81 2.29 6.92
N MET A 24 -4.80 1.85 6.17
CA MET A 24 -5.01 1.15 4.90
C MET A 24 -5.64 -0.24 5.15
N SER A 25 -6.47 -0.71 4.22
CA SER A 25 -6.94 -2.11 4.23
C SER A 25 -5.81 -3.05 3.81
N ALA A 26 -5.92 -4.34 4.19
CA ALA A 26 -4.97 -5.36 3.77
C ALA A 26 -4.82 -5.43 2.24
N CYS A 27 -5.94 -5.31 1.51
CA CYS A 27 -5.93 -5.26 0.05
C CYS A 27 -5.16 -4.04 -0.47
N GLN A 28 -5.40 -2.84 0.08
CA GLN A 28 -4.69 -1.64 -0.34
C GLN A 28 -3.18 -1.75 -0.11
N ILE A 29 -2.76 -2.31 1.02
CA ILE A 29 -1.35 -2.54 1.33
C ILE A 29 -0.75 -3.55 0.35
N CYS A 30 -1.50 -4.62 0.03
CA CYS A 30 -1.05 -5.64 -0.91
C CYS A 30 -0.87 -5.05 -2.31
N CYS A 31 -1.89 -4.34 -2.82
CA CYS A 31 -1.84 -3.70 -4.12
C CYS A 31 -0.66 -2.71 -4.21
N HIS A 32 -0.39 -1.99 -3.13
CA HIS A 32 0.74 -1.07 -3.05
C HIS A 32 2.07 -1.82 -3.20
N ILE A 33 2.31 -2.82 -2.36
CA ILE A 33 3.60 -3.49 -2.31
C ILE A 33 3.86 -4.41 -3.51
N VAL A 34 2.84 -5.11 -4.00
CA VAL A 34 2.93 -5.93 -5.21
C VAL A 34 3.12 -5.04 -6.44
N GLY A 35 2.47 -3.86 -6.50
CA GLY A 35 2.72 -2.89 -7.57
C GLY A 35 4.16 -2.33 -7.54
N HIS A 36 4.75 -2.13 -6.36
CA HIS A 36 6.19 -1.83 -6.24
C HIS A 36 7.04 -2.98 -6.75
N ALA A 37 6.69 -4.23 -6.41
CA ALA A 37 7.42 -5.39 -6.90
C ALA A 37 7.35 -5.53 -8.42
N GLU A 38 6.18 -5.31 -9.02
CA GLU A 38 5.96 -5.35 -10.47
C GLU A 38 6.82 -4.30 -11.19
N HIS A 39 6.88 -3.08 -10.66
CA HIS A 39 7.75 -2.03 -11.20
C HIS A 39 9.24 -2.37 -11.13
N HIS A 40 9.69 -2.97 -10.03
CA HIS A 40 11.07 -3.42 -9.88
C HIS A 40 11.41 -4.60 -10.80
N PHE A 41 10.45 -5.52 -10.99
CA PHE A 41 10.55 -6.62 -11.94
C PHE A 41 10.74 -6.12 -13.37
N HIS A 42 9.91 -5.17 -13.83
CA HIS A 42 10.06 -4.56 -15.15
C HIS A 42 11.39 -3.81 -15.36
N LYS A 43 12.03 -3.38 -14.27
CA LYS A 43 13.38 -2.80 -14.29
C LYS A 43 14.51 -3.83 -14.20
N GLN A 44 14.20 -5.12 -14.22
CA GLN A 44 15.17 -6.22 -14.07
C GLN A 44 15.96 -6.11 -12.77
N THR A 45 15.33 -5.60 -11.71
CA THR A 45 15.94 -5.57 -10.37
C THR A 45 16.21 -7.01 -9.95
N PRO A 46 17.39 -7.34 -9.40
CA PRO A 46 17.64 -8.67 -8.84
C PRO A 46 16.73 -8.97 -7.65
N GLU A 47 16.31 -10.23 -7.49
CA GLU A 47 15.42 -10.67 -6.41
C GLU A 47 15.97 -10.36 -5.01
N ASN A 48 17.28 -10.50 -4.82
CA ASN A 48 17.95 -10.17 -3.56
C ASN A 48 17.92 -8.66 -3.22
N GLN A 49 17.72 -7.79 -4.22
CA GLN A 49 17.52 -6.35 -4.03
C GLN A 49 16.04 -6.03 -3.86
N LEU A 50 15.13 -6.82 -4.44
CA LEU A 50 13.69 -6.58 -4.31
C LEU A 50 13.26 -6.59 -2.84
N LEU A 51 13.65 -7.63 -2.08
CA LEU A 51 13.29 -7.73 -0.66
C LEU A 51 13.69 -6.47 0.12
N HIS A 52 14.88 -5.93 -0.16
CA HIS A 52 15.38 -4.73 0.49
C HIS A 52 14.54 -3.49 0.13
N GLU A 53 14.18 -3.31 -1.13
CA GLU A 53 13.37 -2.18 -1.59
C GLU A 53 11.93 -2.26 -1.06
N LEU A 54 11.32 -3.44 -1.05
CA LEU A 54 9.98 -3.63 -0.49
C LEU A 54 9.96 -3.43 1.03
N THR A 55 10.97 -3.93 1.74
CA THR A 55 11.13 -3.69 3.18
C THR A 55 11.25 -2.19 3.47
N ARG A 56 12.06 -1.46 2.68
CA ARG A 56 12.19 0.00 2.81
C ARG A 56 10.86 0.71 2.60
N GLU A 57 10.08 0.26 1.62
CA GLU A 57 8.75 0.83 1.36
C GLU A 57 7.77 0.58 2.52
N CYS A 58 7.79 -0.61 3.11
CA CYS A 58 7.00 -0.90 4.31
C CYS A 58 7.43 -0.07 5.53
N LEU A 59 8.73 0.21 5.69
CA LEU A 59 9.22 1.11 6.74
C LEU A 59 8.74 2.56 6.51
N ARG A 60 8.72 3.02 5.26
CA ARG A 60 8.18 4.32 4.87
C ARG A 60 6.69 4.43 5.23
N LEU A 61 5.91 3.39 4.94
CA LEU A 61 4.51 3.29 5.38
C LEU A 61 4.41 3.29 6.91
N GLY A 62 5.26 2.53 7.60
CA GLY A 62 5.33 2.48 9.06
C GLY A 62 5.57 3.85 9.73
N HIS A 63 6.36 4.72 9.10
CA HIS A 63 6.57 6.09 9.58
C HIS A 63 5.30 6.95 9.47
N GLN A 64 4.39 6.64 8.53
CA GLN A 64 3.11 7.31 8.39
C GLN A 64 2.05 6.69 9.31
N ASN A 65 2.01 5.36 9.35
CA ASN A 65 1.12 4.57 10.19
C ASN A 65 1.82 3.25 10.56
N GLN A 66 2.11 3.07 11.86
CA GLN A 66 2.82 1.88 12.35
C GLN A 66 2.09 0.57 12.03
N GLN A 67 0.76 0.56 12.09
CA GLN A 67 -0.04 -0.64 11.81
C GLN A 67 0.06 -1.03 10.33
N ASP A 68 -0.05 -0.06 9.42
CA ASP A 68 0.07 -0.31 7.98
C ASP A 68 1.48 -0.83 7.63
N GLY A 69 2.52 -0.29 8.27
CA GLY A 69 3.89 -0.79 8.11
C GLY A 69 4.07 -2.24 8.56
N GLN A 70 3.47 -2.63 9.69
CA GLN A 70 3.54 -4.02 10.18
C GLN A 70 2.81 -4.99 9.25
N VAL A 71 1.61 -4.64 8.78
CA VAL A 71 0.86 -5.45 7.81
C VAL A 71 1.62 -5.56 6.49
N CYS A 72 2.24 -4.47 6.04
CA CYS A 72 3.08 -4.47 4.84
C CYS A 72 4.25 -5.46 4.96
N LEU A 73 4.99 -5.44 6.07
CA LEU A 73 6.11 -6.38 6.28
C LEU A 73 5.63 -7.84 6.31
N GLN A 74 4.48 -8.11 6.93
CA GLN A 74 3.89 -9.45 6.91
C GLN A 74 3.56 -9.91 5.49
N GLN A 75 3.02 -9.02 4.65
CA GLN A 75 2.75 -9.34 3.26
C GLN A 75 4.06 -9.57 2.48
N VAL A 76 5.08 -8.72 2.64
CA VAL A 76 6.40 -8.93 2.00
C VAL A 76 6.94 -10.33 2.24
N HIS A 77 6.91 -10.77 3.49
CA HIS A 77 7.38 -12.11 3.85
C HIS A 77 6.53 -13.23 3.24
N LYS A 78 5.25 -12.98 2.97
CA LYS A 78 4.31 -13.95 2.41
C LYS A 78 4.50 -14.16 0.90
N PHE A 79 4.87 -13.11 0.15
CA PHE A 79 4.97 -13.19 -1.32
C PHE A 79 6.39 -13.21 -1.89
N ILE A 80 7.43 -12.82 -1.13
CA ILE A 80 8.76 -12.58 -1.72
C ILE A 80 9.31 -13.80 -2.48
N ASP A 81 8.97 -15.02 -2.05
CA ASP A 81 9.42 -16.28 -2.66
C ASP A 81 8.70 -16.65 -3.98
N THR A 82 7.53 -16.06 -4.25
CA THR A 82 6.70 -16.41 -5.41
C THR A 82 6.52 -15.26 -6.39
N ILE A 83 6.68 -14.02 -5.94
CA ILE A 83 6.26 -12.83 -6.68
C ILE A 83 6.95 -12.69 -8.05
N TYR A 84 8.22 -13.10 -8.18
CA TYR A 84 8.89 -13.13 -9.49
C TYR A 84 8.27 -14.16 -10.43
N LYS A 85 8.00 -15.37 -9.94
CA LYS A 85 7.35 -16.42 -10.75
C LYS A 85 5.94 -16.00 -11.16
N ASP A 86 5.23 -15.32 -10.26
CA ASP A 86 3.89 -14.82 -10.53
C ASP A 86 3.92 -13.79 -11.67
N PHE A 87 4.89 -12.87 -11.68
CA PHE A 87 5.07 -11.90 -12.76
C PHE A 87 5.60 -12.53 -14.07
N GLU A 88 6.51 -13.50 -14.00
CA GLU A 88 6.95 -14.28 -15.17
C GLU A 88 5.78 -15.03 -15.83
N ALA A 89 4.82 -15.49 -15.03
CA ALA A 89 3.59 -16.10 -15.51
C ALA A 89 2.52 -15.09 -15.99
N GLY A 90 2.81 -13.79 -15.93
CA GLY A 90 1.89 -12.73 -16.35
C GLY A 90 0.76 -12.43 -15.36
N SER A 91 0.92 -12.79 -14.09
CA SER A 91 -0.06 -12.48 -13.05
C SER A 91 -0.11 -10.97 -12.80
N THR A 92 -1.33 -10.44 -12.70
CA THR A 92 -1.54 -9.03 -12.36
C THR A 92 -1.47 -8.82 -10.85
N THR A 93 -1.14 -7.59 -10.42
CA THR A 93 -1.10 -7.22 -9.00
C THR A 93 -2.37 -7.63 -8.23
N VAL A 94 -3.56 -7.38 -8.77
CA VAL A 94 -4.84 -7.77 -8.12
C VAL A 94 -5.01 -9.27 -8.00
N LYS A 95 -4.54 -10.03 -9.01
CA LYS A 95 -4.63 -11.49 -8.98
C LYS A 95 -3.72 -12.06 -7.90
N VAL A 96 -2.48 -11.59 -7.80
CA VAL A 96 -1.55 -11.99 -6.74
C VAL A 96 -2.16 -11.71 -5.36
N CYS A 97 -2.70 -10.50 -5.15
CA CYS A 97 -3.33 -10.15 -3.88
C CYS A 97 -4.61 -10.95 -3.56
N THR A 98 -5.37 -11.36 -4.58
CA THR A 98 -6.54 -12.21 -4.42
C THR A 98 -6.15 -13.65 -4.10
N ASP A 99 -5.15 -14.20 -4.79
CA ASP A 99 -4.65 -15.57 -4.57
C ASP A 99 -4.04 -15.71 -3.17
N MET A 100 -3.51 -14.62 -2.61
CA MET A 100 -3.07 -14.54 -1.22
C MET A 100 -4.20 -14.37 -0.19
N GLY A 101 -5.42 -14.02 -0.62
CA GLY A 101 -6.55 -13.73 0.26
C GLY A 101 -6.51 -12.37 0.95
N ASP A 102 -5.63 -11.46 0.50
CA ASP A 102 -5.57 -10.08 0.98
C ASP A 102 -6.60 -9.18 0.27
N CYS A 103 -7.01 -9.57 -0.94
CA CYS A 103 -8.10 -8.96 -1.71
C CYS A 103 -9.18 -10.00 -2.06
N THR A 104 -10.36 -9.51 -2.42
CA THR A 104 -11.49 -10.25 -3.00
C THR A 104 -11.63 -9.95 -4.50
N SER A 105 -12.44 -10.73 -5.20
CA SER A 105 -12.73 -10.51 -6.63
C SER A 105 -13.46 -9.19 -6.94
N THR A 106 -13.97 -8.51 -5.91
CA THR A 106 -14.63 -7.20 -6.05
C THR A 106 -13.70 -6.03 -5.78
N ASP A 107 -12.50 -6.28 -5.25
CA ASP A 107 -11.53 -5.23 -4.97
C ASP A 107 -10.85 -4.75 -6.25
N VAL A 108 -10.55 -3.45 -6.29
CA VAL A 108 -9.79 -2.83 -7.38
C VAL A 108 -8.43 -2.45 -6.85
N CYS A 109 -7.37 -3.08 -7.37
CA CYS A 109 -6.02 -2.62 -7.09
C CYS A 109 -5.71 -1.36 -7.90
N VAL A 110 -5.46 -0.28 -7.18
CA VAL A 110 -4.81 0.90 -7.73
C VAL A 110 -3.31 0.72 -7.53
N ALA A 111 -2.59 0.39 -8.60
CA ALA A 111 -1.14 0.30 -8.55
C ALA A 111 -0.53 1.67 -8.17
N PRO A 112 0.63 1.70 -7.49
CA PRO A 112 1.31 2.94 -7.17
C PRO A 112 1.63 3.72 -8.46
N ALA A 113 1.41 5.03 -8.42
CA ALA A 113 1.82 5.90 -9.52
C ALA A 113 3.35 6.06 -9.50
N PHE A 114 4.04 5.35 -10.38
CA PHE A 114 5.47 5.57 -10.60
C PHE A 114 5.64 6.73 -11.59
N PRO A 115 6.56 7.69 -11.38
CA PRO A 115 6.89 8.68 -12.38
C PRO A 115 7.48 7.95 -13.60
N THR A 116 6.63 7.71 -14.60
CA THR A 116 6.98 7.02 -15.82
C THR A 116 7.69 7.99 -16.76
N GLY A 117 8.95 7.69 -17.09
CA GLY A 117 9.56 8.20 -18.31
C GLY A 117 9.10 7.48 -19.58
N ALA A 118 8.18 6.50 -19.48
CA ALA A 118 7.72 5.68 -20.61
C ALA A 118 6.20 5.42 -20.54
N PRO A 119 5.47 5.55 -21.67
CA PRO A 119 4.02 5.36 -21.71
C PRO A 119 3.63 3.89 -21.46
N PRO A 120 2.44 3.62 -20.91
CA PRO A 120 1.89 2.27 -20.84
C PRO A 120 1.64 1.75 -22.26
N SER A 121 2.23 0.60 -22.59
CA SER A 121 2.00 -0.17 -23.82
C SER A 121 0.72 -0.99 -23.72
#